data_AF-A0A2H1KZC9-F1
#
_entry.id   AF-A0A2H1KZC9-F1
#
_cell.length_a   1.000
_cell.length_b   1.000
_cell.length_c   1.000
_cell.angle_alpha   90.00
_cell.angle_beta   90.00
_cell.angle_gamma   90.00
#
_symmetry.space_group_name_H-M   'P 1'
#
loop_
_entity.id
_entity.type
_entity.pdbx_description
1 polymer ?
#
loop_
_entity_poly.entity_id
_entity_poly.type
_entity_poly.pdbx_seq_one_letter_code
_entity_poly.pdbx_strand_id
1 'polypeptide(L)'
;MQAIGLNAAFTLLPMPPSATLLLPVALFSAGVVLLALLGRPFTVLIRWINRITANRDTRNKKLRLSLLFTQFAFVGCLVFWWLVAQPLLNDSLPPDGLVIRSAQLLTAIAVLGAAPASAIVLSTVRAPATEFGMSPVRRWTIVIGHSVVACAHLGLGYVAIVGGLFAPSISY
;
A
#
# COMPACT_ATOMS: atom_id res chain seq x y z
N MET A 1 24.32 23.90 1.02
CA MET A 1 23.07 23.55 1.73
C MET A 1 22.22 22.75 0.78
N GLN A 2 22.16 21.43 0.96
CA GLN A 2 21.47 20.52 0.06
C GLN A 2 20.09 20.26 0.68
N ALA A 3 19.04 20.83 0.09
CA ALA A 3 17.67 20.62 0.54
C ALA A 3 17.24 19.19 0.18
N ILE A 4 17.38 18.26 1.13
CA ILE A 4 16.83 16.90 1.04
C ILE A 4 15.38 16.99 1.54
N GLY A 5 14.52 17.61 0.74
CA GLY A 5 13.10 17.73 1.07
C GLY A 5 12.30 17.87 -0.20
N LEU A 6 11.57 16.83 -0.60
CA LEU A 6 10.59 16.72 -1.71
C LEU A 6 10.98 17.23 -3.11
N ASN A 7 12.09 17.95 -3.25
CA ASN A 7 12.43 18.78 -4.39
C ASN A 7 12.74 17.89 -5.58
N ALA A 8 13.67 16.94 -5.46
CA ALA A 8 14.05 16.08 -6.60
C ALA A 8 12.89 15.21 -7.15
N ALA A 9 11.90 14.84 -6.32
CA ALA A 9 10.77 13.99 -6.75
C ALA A 9 9.71 14.73 -7.57
N PHE A 10 9.57 16.04 -7.38
CA PHE A 10 8.51 16.85 -7.99
C PHE A 10 9.02 17.97 -8.90
N THR A 11 10.31 18.34 -8.88
CA THR A 11 10.85 19.48 -9.64
C THR A 11 11.65 19.12 -10.89
N LEU A 12 11.64 17.86 -11.35
CA LEU A 12 12.38 17.40 -12.55
C LEU A 12 13.90 17.71 -12.53
N LEU A 13 14.46 18.02 -11.36
CA LEU A 13 15.89 18.20 -11.17
C LEU A 13 16.62 16.86 -11.31
N PRO A 14 17.91 16.85 -11.72
CA PRO A 14 18.68 15.63 -11.88
C PRO A 14 18.71 14.84 -10.57
N MET A 15 18.01 13.70 -10.59
CA MET A 15 17.89 12.78 -9.48
C MET A 15 19.16 11.94 -9.31
N PRO A 16 19.56 11.61 -8.07
CA PRO A 16 20.54 10.55 -7.86
C PRO A 16 20.02 9.23 -8.45
N PRO A 17 20.90 8.32 -8.94
CA PRO A 17 20.48 7.08 -9.61
C PRO A 17 19.62 6.16 -8.74
N SER A 18 19.67 6.32 -7.41
CA SER A 18 18.79 5.63 -6.47
C SER A 18 17.33 6.09 -6.54
N ALA A 19 17.03 7.25 -7.11
CA ALA A 19 15.68 7.81 -7.23
C ALA A 19 15.04 7.59 -8.61
N THR A 20 15.78 7.08 -9.60
CA THR A 20 15.25 6.81 -10.95
C THR A 20 14.11 5.78 -10.96
N LEU A 21 14.13 4.84 -10.01
CA LEU A 21 13.08 3.83 -9.85
C LEU A 21 11.90 4.30 -8.99
N LEU A 22 11.97 5.48 -8.38
CA LEU A 22 10.99 5.94 -7.40
C LEU A 22 9.59 6.05 -8.01
N LEU A 23 9.45 6.74 -9.14
CA LEU A 23 8.16 6.95 -9.79
C LEU A 23 7.55 5.63 -10.32
N PRO A 24 8.28 4.77 -11.05
CA PRO A 24 7.77 3.45 -11.45
C PRO A 24 7.33 2.59 -10.26
N VAL A 25 8.12 2.55 -9.17
CA VAL A 25 7.80 1.76 -7.98
C VAL A 25 6.58 2.33 -7.27
N ALA A 26 6.45 3.66 -7.18
CA ALA A 26 5.29 4.32 -6.59
C ALA A 26 4.01 4.00 -7.37
N LEU A 27 4.03 4.16 -8.70
CA LEU A 27 2.87 3.89 -9.57
C LEU A 27 2.48 2.41 -9.54
N PHE A 28 3.44 1.51 -9.66
CA PHE A 28 3.18 0.07 -9.60
C PHE A 28 2.59 -0.32 -8.24
N SER A 29 3.22 0.12 -7.15
CA SER A 29 2.77 -0.19 -5.78
C SER A 29 1.37 0.36 -5.53
N ALA A 30 1.12 1.62 -5.88
CA ALA A 30 -0.19 2.24 -5.77
C ALA A 30 -1.25 1.47 -6.58
N GLY A 31 -0.95 1.14 -7.84
CA GLY A 31 -1.85 0.40 -8.72
C GLY A 31 -2.23 -0.97 -8.13
N VAL A 32 -1.25 -1.72 -7.63
CA VAL A 32 -1.50 -3.02 -6.99
C VAL A 32 -2.39 -2.87 -5.75
N VAL A 33 -2.09 -1.90 -4.87
CA VAL A 33 -2.87 -1.70 -3.64
C VAL A 33 -4.32 -1.28 -3.97
N LEU A 34 -4.52 -0.40 -4.93
CA LEU A 34 -5.84 0.04 -5.38
C LEU A 34 -6.62 -1.09 -6.04
N LEU A 35 -6.00 -1.87 -6.93
CA LEU A 35 -6.63 -3.04 -7.54
C LEU A 35 -7.00 -4.09 -6.48
N ALA A 36 -6.15 -4.30 -5.47
CA ALA A 36 -6.45 -5.22 -4.38
C ALA A 36 -7.62 -4.72 -3.50
N LEU A 37 -7.79 -3.41 -3.35
CA LEU A 37 -8.93 -2.82 -2.64
C LEU A 37 -10.22 -2.96 -3.47
N LEU A 38 -10.16 -2.65 -4.77
CA LEU A 38 -11.29 -2.75 -5.71
C LEU A 38 -11.69 -4.18 -6.04
N GLY A 39 -10.77 -5.15 -5.99
CA GLY A 39 -11.08 -6.56 -6.21
C GLY A 39 -11.96 -7.17 -5.12
N ARG A 40 -11.95 -6.59 -3.90
CA ARG A 40 -12.76 -7.08 -2.78
C ARG A 40 -14.26 -6.97 -3.02
N PRO A 41 -14.86 -5.82 -3.38
CA PRO A 41 -16.29 -5.74 -3.67
C PRO A 41 -16.68 -6.68 -4.81
N PHE A 42 -15.84 -6.85 -5.84
CA PHE A 42 -16.07 -7.85 -6.89
C PHE A 42 -16.16 -9.28 -6.34
N THR A 43 -15.23 -9.68 -5.46
CA THR A 43 -15.31 -11.02 -4.85
C THR A 43 -16.52 -11.20 -3.93
N VAL A 44 -16.96 -10.14 -3.24
CA VAL A 44 -18.18 -10.17 -2.42
C VAL A 44 -19.40 -10.32 -3.31
N LEU A 45 -19.48 -9.55 -4.38
CA LEU A 45 -20.56 -9.58 -5.36
C LEU A 45 -20.67 -10.96 -6.02
N ILE A 46 -19.56 -11.53 -6.51
CA ILE A 46 -19.53 -12.85 -7.14
C ILE A 46 -19.98 -13.93 -6.14
N ARG A 47 -19.54 -13.87 -4.88
CA ARG A 47 -19.98 -14.81 -3.85
C ARG A 47 -21.45 -14.68 -3.51
N TRP A 48 -21.95 -13.45 -3.49
CA TRP A 48 -23.36 -13.16 -3.25
C TRP A 48 -24.24 -13.73 -4.37
N ILE A 49 -23.87 -13.48 -5.64
CA ILE A 49 -24.56 -14.02 -6.83
C ILE A 49 -24.55 -15.55 -6.81
N ASN A 50 -23.39 -16.15 -6.53
CA ASN A 50 -23.23 -17.61 -6.56
C ASN A 50 -23.62 -18.31 -5.24
N ARG A 51 -24.15 -17.57 -4.25
CA ARG A 51 -24.50 -18.07 -2.90
C ARG A 51 -23.44 -18.96 -2.26
N ILE A 52 -22.16 -18.69 -2.52
CA ILE A 52 -21.06 -19.51 -2.01
C ILE A 52 -20.90 -19.24 -0.51
N THR A 53 -21.17 -20.24 0.33
CA THR A 53 -21.00 -20.15 1.77
C THR A 53 -19.52 -19.99 2.11
N ALA A 54 -19.16 -18.88 2.75
CA ALA A 54 -17.78 -18.65 3.17
C ALA A 54 -17.42 -19.57 4.34
N ASN A 55 -16.47 -20.49 4.14
CA ASN A 55 -15.94 -21.30 5.23
C ASN A 55 -15.32 -20.38 6.31
N ARG A 56 -15.73 -20.60 7.57
CA ARG A 56 -15.56 -19.67 8.70
C ARG A 56 -14.16 -19.80 9.32
N ASP A 57 -13.14 -19.39 8.59
CA ASP A 57 -11.80 -19.30 9.15
C ASP A 57 -11.60 -17.93 9.83
N THR A 58 -11.77 -17.90 11.16
CA THR A 58 -11.73 -16.69 11.99
C THR A 58 -10.35 -16.05 12.05
N ARG A 59 -9.27 -16.83 11.94
CA ARG A 59 -7.89 -16.34 11.97
C ARG A 59 -7.57 -15.53 10.72
N ASN A 60 -8.00 -16.03 9.56
CA ASN A 60 -7.86 -15.33 8.29
C ASN A 60 -8.75 -14.06 8.22
N LYS A 61 -9.85 -13.99 8.98
CA LYS A 61 -10.69 -12.80 9.06
C LYS A 61 -9.95 -11.59 9.67
N LYS A 62 -9.23 -11.80 10.79
CA LYS A 62 -8.47 -10.72 11.44
C LYS A 62 -7.36 -10.17 10.54
N LEU A 63 -6.60 -11.04 9.87
CA LEU A 63 -5.55 -10.63 8.93
C LEU A 63 -6.11 -9.87 7.72
N ARG A 64 -7.23 -10.34 7.15
CA ARG A 64 -7.89 -9.66 6.02
C ARG A 64 -8.47 -8.30 6.39
N LEU A 65 -8.95 -8.14 7.63
CA LEU A 65 -9.43 -6.87 8.16
C LEU A 65 -8.27 -5.91 8.41
N SER A 66 -7.17 -6.39 9.03
CA SER A 66 -5.95 -5.61 9.19
C SER A 66 -5.40 -5.12 7.85
N LEU A 67 -5.34 -6.02 6.85
CA LEU A 67 -4.95 -5.64 5.49
C LEU A 67 -5.93 -4.65 4.84
N LEU A 68 -7.22 -4.71 5.18
CA LEU A 68 -8.19 -3.74 4.67
C LEU A 68 -7.93 -2.34 5.25
N PHE A 69 -7.68 -2.30 6.56
CA PHE A 69 -7.38 -1.07 7.27
C PHE A 69 -6.12 -0.40 6.70
N THR A 70 -5.05 -1.15 6.42
CA THR A 70 -3.84 -0.59 5.81
C THR A 70 -4.05 -0.11 4.37
N GLN A 71 -4.92 -0.77 3.60
CA GLN A 71 -5.31 -0.31 2.26
C GLN A 71 -6.13 0.99 2.30
N PHE A 72 -7.05 1.14 3.26
CA PHE A 72 -7.75 2.41 3.46
C PHE A 72 -6.83 3.52 3.97
N ALA A 73 -5.90 3.19 4.86
CA ALA A 73 -4.86 4.11 5.29
C ALA A 73 -4.01 4.59 4.10
N PHE A 74 -3.71 3.72 3.14
CA PHE A 74 -3.04 4.09 1.89
C PHE A 74 -3.86 5.09 1.05
N VAL A 75 -5.17 4.87 0.88
CA VAL A 75 -6.03 5.83 0.17
C VAL A 75 -6.05 7.18 0.90
N GLY A 76 -6.16 7.19 2.23
CA GLY A 76 -6.07 8.42 3.02
C GLY A 76 -4.71 9.10 2.84
N CYS A 77 -3.62 8.34 2.88
CA CYS A 77 -2.26 8.81 2.63
C CYS A 77 -2.15 9.52 1.26
N LEU A 78 -2.71 8.96 0.19
CA LEU A 78 -2.73 9.62 -1.13
C LEU A 78 -3.45 10.98 -1.10
N VAL A 79 -4.58 11.07 -0.40
CA VAL A 79 -5.33 12.33 -0.25
C VAL A 79 -4.50 13.37 0.50
N PHE A 80 -3.86 12.98 1.61
CA PHE A 80 -3.02 13.89 2.38
C PHE A 80 -1.77 14.33 1.62
N TRP A 81 -1.10 13.43 0.89
CA TRP A 81 0.04 13.81 0.04
C TRP A 81 -0.38 14.70 -1.13
N TRP A 82 -1.57 14.51 -1.68
CA TRP A 82 -2.14 15.44 -2.65
C TRP A 82 -2.30 16.85 -2.05
N LEU A 83 -2.83 16.97 -0.83
CA LEU A 83 -2.93 18.26 -0.13
C LEU A 83 -1.56 18.88 0.15
N VAL A 84 -0.54 18.09 0.45
CA VAL A 84 0.84 18.58 0.62
C VAL A 84 1.45 19.04 -0.72
N ALA A 85 1.11 18.37 -1.82
CA ALA A 85 1.59 18.72 -3.15
C ALA A 85 0.89 19.95 -3.76
N GLN A 86 -0.36 20.23 -3.39
CA GLN A 86 -1.14 21.35 -3.92
C GLN A 86 -0.42 22.71 -3.82
N PRO A 87 0.16 23.10 -2.66
CA PRO A 87 0.93 24.34 -2.55
C PRO A 87 2.18 24.43 -3.43
N LEU A 88 2.82 23.28 -3.71
CA LEU A 88 3.98 23.22 -4.61
C LEU A 88 3.60 23.45 -6.07
N LEU A 89 2.35 23.16 -6.45
CA LEU A 89 1.86 23.29 -7.82
C LEU A 89 1.23 24.65 -8.12
N ASN A 90 0.70 25.32 -7.09
CA ASN A 90 -0.11 26.53 -7.23
C ASN A 90 0.50 27.76 -6.52
N ASP A 91 1.75 27.68 -6.06
CA ASP A 91 2.44 28.73 -5.29
C ASP A 91 1.61 29.27 -4.11
N SER A 92 0.89 28.39 -3.42
CA SER A 92 0.08 28.76 -2.26
C SER A 92 0.86 28.62 -0.94
N LEU A 93 0.26 29.09 0.15
CA LEU A 93 0.83 28.96 1.50
C LEU A 93 1.18 27.49 1.82
N PRO A 94 2.28 27.24 2.55
CA PRO A 94 2.70 25.89 2.90
C PRO A 94 1.64 25.20 3.77
N PRO A 95 1.45 23.88 3.61
CA PRO A 95 0.48 23.12 4.37
C PRO A 95 0.88 23.05 5.85
N ASP A 96 -0.13 23.01 6.71
CA ASP A 96 0.05 22.92 8.16
C ASP A 96 0.83 21.64 8.56
N GLY A 97 1.62 21.74 9.63
CA GLY A 97 2.43 20.64 10.13
C GLY A 97 1.62 19.40 10.48
N LEU A 98 0.37 19.57 10.95
CA LEU A 98 -0.56 18.48 11.21
C LEU A 98 -0.90 17.67 9.94
N VAL A 99 -1.02 18.32 8.79
CA VAL A 99 -1.30 17.66 7.49
C VAL A 99 -0.12 16.76 7.12
N ILE A 100 1.11 17.27 7.25
CA ILE A 100 2.33 16.51 6.96
C ILE A 100 2.47 15.32 7.91
N ARG A 101 2.27 15.52 9.21
CA ARG A 101 2.36 14.43 10.21
C ARG A 101 1.30 13.37 9.99
N SER A 102 0.09 13.76 9.60
CA SER A 102 -0.99 12.84 9.25
C SER A 102 -0.65 12.03 8.00
N ALA A 103 -0.08 12.68 6.96
CA ALA A 103 0.40 12.02 5.76
C ALA A 103 1.48 10.96 6.11
N GLN A 104 2.45 11.33 6.94
CA GLN A 104 3.52 10.44 7.41
C GLN A 104 2.97 9.25 8.20
N LEU A 105 2.08 9.49 9.15
CA LEU A 105 1.46 8.43 9.95
C LEU A 105 0.70 7.43 9.05
N LEU A 106 -0.14 7.94 8.14
CA LEU A 106 -0.90 7.09 7.21
C LEU A 106 0.02 6.33 6.25
N THR A 107 1.12 6.94 5.82
CA THR A 107 2.16 6.27 5.02
C THR A 107 2.77 5.11 5.81
N ALA A 108 3.14 5.33 7.08
CA ALA A 108 3.70 4.28 7.93
C ALA A 108 2.71 3.13 8.14
N ILE A 109 1.43 3.44 8.40
CA ILE A 109 0.36 2.43 8.52
C ILE A 109 0.17 1.67 7.19
N ALA A 110 0.21 2.37 6.06
CA ALA A 110 0.12 1.73 4.75
C ALA A 110 1.30 0.76 4.53
N VAL A 111 2.53 1.11 4.88
CA VAL A 111 3.69 0.22 4.76
C VAL A 111 3.53 -1.04 5.62
N LEU A 112 2.98 -0.91 6.83
CA LEU A 112 2.74 -2.03 7.75
C LEU A 112 1.82 -3.11 7.18
N GLY A 113 1.01 -2.82 6.15
CA GLY A 113 0.17 -3.83 5.49
C GLY A 113 0.94 -4.93 4.77
N ALA A 114 2.26 -4.78 4.57
CA ALA A 114 3.14 -5.87 4.14
C ALA A 114 3.09 -7.07 5.10
N ALA A 115 2.96 -6.82 6.41
CA ALA A 115 2.95 -7.86 7.43
C ALA A 115 1.70 -8.76 7.38
N PRO A 116 0.45 -8.25 7.41
CA PRO A 116 -0.73 -9.10 7.28
C PRO A 116 -0.81 -9.78 5.91
N ALA A 117 -0.34 -9.14 4.82
CA ALA A 117 -0.26 -9.78 3.50
C ALA A 117 0.68 -10.99 3.51
N SER A 118 1.88 -10.84 4.07
CA SER A 118 2.86 -11.93 4.20
C SER A 118 2.37 -13.05 5.12
N ALA A 119 1.69 -12.70 6.21
CA ALA A 119 1.10 -13.67 7.12
C ALA A 119 0.03 -14.54 6.43
N ILE A 120 -0.78 -13.97 5.53
CA ILE A 120 -1.75 -14.72 4.71
C ILE A 120 -1.04 -15.66 3.74
N VAL A 121 0.06 -15.23 3.12
CA VAL A 121 0.87 -16.11 2.25
C VAL A 121 1.39 -17.30 3.05
N LEU A 122 2.01 -17.04 4.20
CA LEU A 122 2.59 -18.09 5.05
C LEU A 122 1.53 -19.06 5.58
N SER A 123 0.37 -18.57 6.02
CA SER A 123 -0.72 -19.45 6.48
C SER A 123 -1.25 -20.33 5.34
N THR A 124 -1.35 -19.78 4.13
CA THR A 124 -1.83 -20.51 2.94
C THR A 124 -0.81 -21.55 2.45
N VAL A 125 0.49 -21.27 2.53
CA VAL A 125 1.56 -22.21 2.16
C VAL A 125 1.75 -23.32 3.20
N ARG A 126 1.55 -23.01 4.49
CA ARG A 126 1.70 -24.01 5.56
C ARG A 126 0.47 -24.91 5.76
N ALA A 127 -0.72 -24.47 5.32
CA ALA A 127 -1.94 -25.26 5.42
C ALA A 127 -1.83 -26.60 4.64
N PRO A 128 -2.14 -27.76 5.26
CA PRO A 128 -2.25 -29.03 4.55
C PRO A 128 -3.32 -28.96 3.45
N ALA A 129 -3.05 -29.60 2.30
CA ALA A 129 -3.92 -29.54 1.11
C ALA A 129 -5.35 -30.08 1.37
N THR A 130 -5.49 -30.95 2.36
CA THR A 130 -6.75 -31.56 2.80
C THR A 130 -7.62 -30.64 3.66
N GLU A 131 -7.05 -29.62 4.31
CA GLU A 131 -7.73 -28.82 5.35
C GLU A 131 -8.79 -27.86 4.80
N PHE A 132 -8.73 -27.55 3.50
CA PHE A 132 -9.59 -26.50 2.90
C PHE A 132 -10.38 -26.92 1.67
N GLY A 133 -10.25 -28.16 1.17
CA GLY A 133 -10.88 -28.59 -0.08
C GLY A 133 -10.58 -27.66 -1.26
N MET A 134 -9.45 -26.94 -1.21
CA MET A 134 -9.08 -25.95 -2.21
C MET A 134 -8.34 -26.62 -3.37
N SER A 135 -8.75 -26.29 -4.60
CA SER A 135 -7.97 -26.71 -5.77
C SER A 135 -6.55 -26.12 -5.70
N PRO A 136 -5.54 -26.84 -6.22
CA PRO A 136 -4.14 -26.37 -6.22
C PRO A 136 -4.01 -25.02 -6.94
N VAL A 137 -4.75 -24.82 -8.02
CA VAL A 137 -4.79 -23.55 -8.76
C VAL A 137 -5.24 -22.40 -7.85
N ARG A 138 -6.37 -22.56 -7.15
CA ARG A 138 -6.90 -21.52 -6.25
C ARG A 138 -5.92 -21.16 -5.13
N ARG A 139 -5.22 -22.17 -4.58
CA ARG A 139 -4.20 -21.96 -3.56
C ARG A 139 -3.05 -21.09 -4.08
N TRP A 140 -2.50 -21.43 -5.25
CA TRP A 140 -1.43 -20.66 -5.87
C TRP A 140 -1.87 -19.25 -6.26
N THR A 141 -3.10 -19.06 -6.75
CA THR A 141 -3.64 -17.72 -7.03
C THR A 141 -3.67 -16.85 -5.76
N ILE A 142 -4.07 -17.41 -4.61
CA ILE A 142 -4.06 -16.69 -3.33
C ILE A 142 -2.64 -16.32 -2.92
N VAL A 143 -1.70 -17.27 -3.01
CA VAL A 143 -0.29 -17.06 -2.66
C VAL A 143 0.34 -15.98 -3.52
N ILE A 144 0.22 -16.07 -4.84
CA ILE A 144 0.78 -15.09 -5.78
C ILE A 144 0.15 -13.72 -5.54
N GLY A 145 -1.17 -13.64 -5.46
CA GLY A 145 -1.89 -12.38 -5.25
C GLY A 145 -1.46 -11.66 -3.97
N HIS A 146 -1.38 -12.37 -2.83
CA HIS A 146 -0.96 -11.74 -1.57
C HIS A 146 0.55 -11.46 -1.52
N SER A 147 1.38 -12.22 -2.23
CA SER A 147 2.80 -11.91 -2.38
C SER A 147 3.01 -10.60 -3.15
N VAL A 148 2.29 -10.42 -4.26
CA VAL A 148 2.30 -9.18 -5.05
C VAL A 148 1.83 -7.99 -4.20
N VAL A 149 0.77 -8.15 -3.40
CA VAL A 149 0.29 -7.12 -2.48
C VAL A 149 1.34 -6.79 -1.39
N ALA A 150 2.00 -7.80 -0.83
CA ALA A 150 3.06 -7.59 0.15
C ALA A 150 4.24 -6.80 -0.46
N CYS A 151 4.70 -7.20 -1.65
CA CYS A 151 5.74 -6.49 -2.39
C CYS A 151 5.35 -5.04 -2.68
N ALA A 152 4.09 -4.76 -3.03
CA ALA A 152 3.62 -3.39 -3.23
C ALA A 152 3.68 -2.55 -1.94
N HIS A 153 3.32 -3.10 -0.79
CA HIS A 153 3.42 -2.38 0.49
C HIS A 153 4.87 -2.12 0.89
N LEU A 154 5.79 -3.05 0.59
CA LEU A 154 7.23 -2.83 0.75
C LEU A 154 7.75 -1.77 -0.22
N GLY A 155 7.26 -1.76 -1.47
CA GLY A 155 7.56 -0.73 -2.46
C GLY A 155 7.13 0.67 -2.01
N LEU A 156 5.97 0.79 -1.35
CA LEU A 156 5.58 2.04 -0.69
C LEU A 156 6.55 2.46 0.41
N GLY A 157 7.09 1.50 1.16
CA GLY A 157 8.12 1.77 2.19
C GLY A 157 9.42 2.29 1.57
N TYR A 158 9.85 1.69 0.48
CA TYR A 158 10.98 2.18 -0.31
C TYR A 158 10.75 3.62 -0.79
N VAL A 159 9.58 3.92 -1.38
CA VAL A 159 9.22 5.28 -1.82
C VAL A 159 9.21 6.27 -0.66
N ALA A 160 8.69 5.85 0.50
CA ALA A 160 8.63 6.71 1.67
C ALA A 160 10.00 7.05 2.24
N ILE A 161 10.94 6.12 2.22
CA ILE A 161 12.31 6.32 2.70
C ILE A 161 13.13 7.11 1.67
N VAL A 162 13.18 6.64 0.42
CA VAL A 162 14.03 7.20 -0.64
C VAL A 162 13.48 8.54 -1.14
N GLY A 163 12.17 8.70 -1.19
CA GLY A 163 11.51 9.97 -1.49
C GLY A 163 11.52 10.97 -0.34
N GLY A 164 12.07 10.60 0.83
CA GLY A 164 12.16 11.49 1.98
C GLY A 164 10.81 11.85 2.59
N LEU A 165 9.77 11.02 2.38
CA LEU A 165 8.43 11.29 2.90
C LEU A 165 8.40 11.26 4.44
N PHE A 166 9.30 10.51 5.08
CA PHE A 166 9.48 10.50 6.54
C PHE A 166 10.45 11.55 7.07
N ALA A 167 10.95 12.47 6.24
CA ALA A 167 11.84 13.52 6.71
C ALA A 167 11.16 14.39 7.79
N PRO A 168 11.86 14.77 8.87
CA PRO A 168 11.29 15.52 9.98
C PRO A 168 10.89 16.96 9.60
N SER A 169 11.53 17.50 8.56
CA SER A 169 11.20 18.78 7.93
C SER A 169 11.14 18.61 6.41
N ILE A 170 10.08 19.13 5.81
CA ILE A 170 9.96 19.32 4.36
C ILE A 170 10.38 20.76 4.10
N SER A 171 11.50 20.96 3.44
CA SER A 171 11.92 22.28 2.96
C SER A 171 11.13 22.59 1.69
N TYR A 172 10.37 23.70 1.68
CA TYR A 172 9.73 24.25 0.49
C TYR A 172 10.73 25.09 -0.28
#